data_AF-A0A524H1V9-F1
#
_entry.id   AF-A0A524H1V9-F1
#
_cell.length_a   1.000
_cell.length_b   1.000
_cell.length_c   1.000
_cell.angle_alpha   90.00
_cell.angle_beta   90.00
_cell.angle_gamma   90.00
#
_symmetry.space_group_name_H-M   'P 1'
#
loop_
_entity.id
_entity.type
_entity.pdbx_description
1 polymer ?
#
loop_
_entity_poly.entity_id
_entity_poly.type
_entity_poly.pdbx_seq_one_letter_code
_entity_poly.pdbx_strand_id
1 'polypeptide(L)' 'VTFPIVEGTKFHKHLFEELENMGMGKWGFATDPYEMARMIVAHIDKKRKALGIDKARERTLMSMADRRSLDAAA' A
#
# COMPACT_ATOMS: atom_id res chain seq x y z
N VAL A 1 -27.47 5.51 -0.12
CA VAL A 1 -26.98 4.60 -1.19
C VAL A 1 -25.77 3.87 -0.63
N THR A 2 -25.93 2.60 -0.25
CA THR A 2 -24.83 1.79 0.31
C THR A 2 -23.98 1.25 -0.83
N PHE A 3 -22.65 1.37 -0.69
CA PHE A 3 -21.67 0.78 -1.60
C PHE A 3 -21.95 -0.72 -1.81
N PRO A 4 -21.64 -1.34 -2.95
CA PRO A 4 -21.88 -2.76 -3.19
C PRO A 4 -20.92 -3.64 -2.37
N ILE A 5 -21.23 -3.79 -1.08
CA ILE A 5 -20.54 -4.62 -0.08
C ILE A 5 -21.24 -5.96 0.17
N VAL A 6 -22.17 -6.36 -0.70
CA VAL A 6 -22.90 -7.63 -0.51
C VAL A 6 -21.92 -8.80 -0.56
N GLU A 7 -21.68 -9.39 0.61
CA GLU A 7 -20.81 -10.54 0.80
C GLU A 7 -21.30 -11.74 -0.04
N GLY A 8 -20.37 -12.56 -0.51
CA GLY A 8 -20.68 -13.73 -1.35
C GLY A 8 -20.91 -13.44 -2.85
N THR A 9 -20.90 -12.17 -3.26
CA THR A 9 -20.97 -11.83 -4.70
C THR A 9 -19.59 -11.92 -5.35
N LYS A 10 -19.57 -12.30 -6.64
CA LYS A 10 -18.34 -12.26 -7.46
C LYS A 10 -17.74 -10.85 -7.50
N PHE A 11 -18.59 -9.83 -7.47
CA PHE A 11 -18.16 -8.42 -7.50
C PHE A 11 -17.46 -8.01 -6.19
N HIS A 12 -17.99 -8.41 -5.03
CA HIS A 12 -17.32 -8.22 -3.75
C HIS A 12 -15.94 -8.88 -3.75
N LYS A 13 -15.86 -10.16 -4.14
CA LYS A 13 -14.58 -10.87 -4.22
C LYS A 13 -13.59 -10.18 -5.15
N HIS A 14 -14.05 -9.70 -6.30
CA HIS A 14 -13.20 -8.99 -7.25
C HIS A 14 -12.60 -7.71 -6.65
N LEU A 15 -13.43 -6.89 -6.00
CA LEU A 15 -13.02 -5.60 -5.44
C LEU A 15 -12.07 -5.72 -4.24
N PHE A 16 -12.29 -6.71 -3.37
CA PHE A 16 -11.58 -6.83 -2.10
C PHE A 16 -10.39 -7.82 -2.14
N GLU A 17 -10.37 -8.78 -3.07
CA GLU A 17 -9.32 -9.81 -3.16
C GLU A 17 -8.60 -9.82 -4.51
N GLU A 18 -9.33 -9.95 -5.62
CA GLU A 18 -8.71 -10.21 -6.93
C GLU A 18 -7.91 -9.02 -7.45
N LEU A 19 -8.38 -7.78 -7.20
CA LEU A 19 -7.63 -6.57 -7.52
C LEU A 19 -6.27 -6.50 -6.82
N GLU A 20 -6.18 -6.97 -5.57
CA GLU A 20 -4.92 -6.99 -4.84
C GLU A 20 -3.93 -7.99 -5.48
N ASN A 21 -4.44 -9.16 -5.91
CA ASN A 21 -3.63 -10.19 -6.55
C ASN A 21 -3.11 -9.78 -7.93
N MET A 22 -3.87 -8.94 -8.66
CA MET A 22 -3.42 -8.35 -9.93
C MET A 22 -2.38 -7.23 -9.74
N GLY A 23 -1.97 -6.94 -8.51
CA GLY A 23 -1.02 -5.87 -8.19
C GLY A 23 -1.64 -4.48 -8.15
N MET A 24 -2.98 -4.37 -8.22
CA MET A 24 -3.69 -3.11 -8.09
C MET A 24 -4.03 -2.80 -6.63
N GLY A 25 -4.70 -1.66 -6.40
CA GLY A 25 -5.31 -1.37 -5.10
C GLY A 25 -6.54 -2.24 -4.86
N LYS A 26 -6.78 -2.64 -3.62
CA LYS A 26 -8.06 -3.19 -3.19
C LYS A 26 -8.95 -2.09 -2.64
N TRP A 27 -10.25 -2.29 -2.75
CA TRP A 27 -11.22 -1.44 -2.06
C TRP A 27 -11.26 -1.81 -0.57
N GLY A 28 -11.59 -0.84 0.28
CA GLY A 28 -11.77 -1.01 1.72
C GLY A 28 -13.06 -0.31 2.13
N PHE A 29 -13.92 -1.01 2.87
CA PHE A 29 -15.17 -0.44 3.37
C PHE A 29 -15.28 -0.75 4.85
N ALA A 30 -15.52 0.28 5.65
CA ALA A 30 -15.84 0.19 7.06
C ALA A 30 -16.80 1.32 7.40
N THR A 31 -17.72 1.05 8.32
CA THR A 31 -18.68 2.02 8.83
C THR A 31 -18.06 2.96 9.86
N ASP A 32 -17.07 2.47 10.61
CA ASP A 32 -16.31 3.26 11.59
C ASP A 32 -15.05 3.88 10.94
N PRO A 33 -14.86 5.21 11.03
CA PRO A 33 -13.63 5.89 10.62
C PRO A 33 -12.35 5.32 11.23
N TYR A 34 -12.37 4.85 12.49
CA TYR A 34 -11.19 4.28 13.12
C TYR A 34 -10.81 2.93 12.54
N GLU A 35 -11.78 2.08 12.23
CA GLU A 35 -11.55 0.83 11.52
C GLU A 35 -11.01 1.08 10.12
N MET A 36 -11.54 2.09 9.41
CA MET A 36 -11.01 2.49 8.11
C MET A 36 -9.55 2.92 8.19
N ALA A 37 -9.19 3.75 9.17
CA ALA A 37 -7.81 4.16 9.39
C ALA A 37 -6.89 2.96 9.66
N ARG A 38 -7.32 2.00 10.48
CA ARG A 38 -6.56 0.76 10.75
C ARG A 38 -6.35 -0.07 9.50
N MET A 39 -7.37 -0.23 8.64
CA MET A 39 -7.23 -0.95 7.37
C MET A 39 -6.22 -0.29 6.43
N ILE A 40 -6.25 1.04 6.34
CA ILE A 40 -5.30 1.82 5.53
C ILE A 40 -3.87 1.58 6.03
N VAL A 41 -3.64 1.71 7.33
CA VAL A 41 -2.32 1.49 7.95
C VAL A 41 -1.83 0.06 7.71
N ALA A 42 -2.69 -0.95 7.93
CA ALA A 42 -2.34 -2.35 7.69
C ALA A 42 -1.93 -2.62 6.24
N HIS A 43 -2.62 -2.00 5.27
CA HIS A 43 -2.26 -2.13 3.85
C HIS A 43 -0.92 -1.46 3.52
N ILE A 44 -0.65 -0.29 4.11
CA ILE A 44 0.63 0.41 3.98
C ILE A 44 1.75 -0.45 4.54
N ASP A 45 1.58 -1.02 5.74
CA ASP A 45 2.62 -1.82 6.39
C ASP A 45 2.87 -3.15 5.65
N LYS A 46 1.82 -3.78 5.10
CA LYS A 46 1.97 -4.93 4.19
C LYS A 46 2.84 -4.58 2.99
N LYS A 47 2.61 -3.42 2.36
CA LYS A 47 3.42 -2.95 1.23
C LYS A 47 4.84 -2.56 1.64
N ARG A 48 5.02 -1.91 2.80
CA ARG A 48 6.35 -1.58 3.35
C ARG A 48 7.20 -2.83 3.55
N LYS A 49 6.59 -3.89 4.09
CA LYS A 49 7.23 -5.18 4.27
C LYS A 49 7.57 -5.84 2.94
N ALA A 50 6.66 -5.81 1.96
CA ALA A 50 6.92 -6.36 0.63
C ALA A 50 8.07 -5.63 -0.11
N LEU A 51 8.20 -4.31 0.09
CA LEU A 51 9.27 -3.48 -0.49
C LEU A 51 10.55 -3.45 0.36
N GLY A 52 10.56 -4.09 1.53
CA GLY A 52 11.72 -4.08 2.44
C GLY A 52 12.03 -2.74 3.11
N ILE A 53 11.11 -1.77 3.07
CA ILE A 53 11.23 -0.44 3.71
C ILE A 53 10.60 -0.38 5.11
N ASP A 54 10.23 -1.55 5.66
CA ASP A 54 9.69 -1.71 7.01
C ASP A 54 10.71 -1.36 8.10
N LYS A 55 12.00 -1.44 7.79
CA LYS A 55 13.08 -1.06 8.71
C LYS A 55 13.40 0.41 8.57
N ALA A 56 13.63 1.08 9.70
CA ALA A 56 14.23 2.41 9.72
C ALA A 56 15.61 2.34 9.04
N ARG A 57 15.69 2.81 7.79
CA ARG A 57 16.96 2.96 7.09
C ARG A 57 17.73 4.08 7.79
N GLU A 58 19.02 3.87 8.01
CA GLU A 58 19.90 4.91 8.54
C GLU A 58 19.79 6.13 7.61
N ARG A 59 19.47 7.29 8.17
CA ARG A 59 19.24 8.51 7.39
C ARG A 59 20.61 9.06 6.98
N THR A 60 21.17 8.54 5.90
CA THR A 60 22.45 9.01 5.38
C THR A 60 22.26 10.35 4.67
N LEU A 61 22.93 11.39 5.14
CA LEU A 61 23.05 12.65 4.40
C LEU A 61 23.92 12.41 3.16
N MET A 62 23.30 12.20 2.01
CA MET A 62 24.03 12.14 0.73
C MET A 62 24.59 13.51 0.38
N SER A 63 25.88 13.57 0.07
CA SER A 63 26.54 14.78 -0.40
C SER A 63 26.13 15.11 -1.85
N MET A 64 26.36 16.35 -2.29
CA MET A 64 26.15 16.75 -3.68
C MET A 64 27.12 16.04 -4.66
N ALA A 65 28.20 15.43 -4.16
CA ALA A 65 29.08 14.59 -4.97
C ALA A 65 28.45 13.20 -5.21
N ASP A 66 27.88 12.59 -4.17
CA ASP A 66 27.23 11.27 -4.25
C ASP A 66 25.98 11.28 -5.15
N ARG A 67 25.27 12.42 -5.19
CA ARG A 67 24.14 12.60 -6.11
C ARG A 67 24.59 12.66 -7.57
N ARG A 68 25.72 13.32 -7.85
CA ARG A 68 26.26 13.46 -9.21
C ARG A 68 26.81 12.14 -9.76
N SER A 69 27.39 11.30 -8.92
CA SER A 69 27.89 9.98 -9.34
C SER A 69 26.77 8.99 -9.68
N LEU A 70 25.62 9.10 -9.00
CA LEU A 70 24.45 8.28 -9.29
C LEU A 70 23.80 8.61 -10.64
N ASP A 71 23.70 9.90 -10.99
CA ASP A 71 23.19 10.33 -12.31
C ASP A 71 24.11 9.90 -13.47
N ALA A 72 25.42 9.80 -13.23
CA ALA A 72 26.39 9.40 -14.24
C ALA A 72 26.47 7.87 -14.46
N ALA A 73 25.86 7.08 -13.57
CA ALA A 73 25.86 5.62 -13.62
C ALA A 73 24.52 5.02 -14.10
N ALA A 74 23.52 5.86 -14.36
CA ALA A 74 22.22 5.50 -14.95
C ALA A 74 22.26 5.60 -16.48
#